data_AF-A0A553JMS5-F1
#
_entry.id   AF-A0A553JMS5-F1
#
_cell.length_a   1.000
_cell.length_b   1.000
_cell.length_c   1.000
_cell.angle_alpha   90.00
_cell.angle_beta   90.00
_cell.angle_gamma   90.00
#
_symmetry.space_group_name_H-M   'P 1'
#
loop_
_entity.id
_entity.type
_entity.pdbx_description
1 polymer ?
#
loop_
_entity_poly.entity_id
_entity_poly.type
_entity_poly.pdbx_seq_one_letter_code
_entity_poly.pdbx_strand_id
1 'polypeptide(L)' 'MLKNDVIHLRPSGNAPELRCYAESRSHDSAYELVKKVLSTLSQ' A
#
# COMPACT_ATOMS: atom_id res chain seq x y z
N MET A 1 15.64 12.11 0.93
CA MET A 1 14.40 11.38 0.56
C MET A 1 14.52 10.96 -0.89
N LEU A 2 14.91 9.72 -1.17
CA LEU A 2 14.82 9.19 -2.53
C LEU A 2 13.33 8.89 -2.77
N LYS A 3 12.62 9.84 -3.40
CA LYS A 3 11.17 9.82 -3.64
C LYS A 3 10.79 8.80 -4.74
N ASN A 4 11.07 7.52 -4.52
CA ASN A 4 10.71 6.44 -5.46
C ASN A 4 9.72 5.44 -4.88
N ASP A 5 9.20 5.68 -3.66
CA ASP A 5 8.14 4.85 -3.13
C ASP A 5 6.80 5.29 -3.70
N VAL A 6 6.07 4.36 -4.32
CA VAL A 6 4.75 4.61 -4.92
C VAL A 6 3.72 3.76 -4.19
N ILE A 7 2.62 4.38 -3.77
CA ILE A 7 1.46 3.69 -3.20
C ILE A 7 0.31 3.79 -4.18
N HIS A 8 -0.28 2.65 -4.53
CA HIS A 8 -1.48 2.58 -5.37
C HIS A 8 -2.62 1.94 -4.58
N LEU A 9 -3.68 2.73 -4.34
CA LEU A 9 -4.92 2.27 -3.73
C LEU A 9 -5.97 2.07 -4.80
N ARG A 10 -6.65 0.93 -4.77
CA ARG A 10 -7.71 0.62 -5.75
C ARG A 10 -8.86 -0.16 -5.08
N PRO A 11 -10.12 0.08 -5.47
CA PRO A 11 -11.23 -0.78 -5.08
C PRO A 11 -11.05 -2.25 -5.54
N SER A 12 -11.56 -3.22 -4.79
CA SER A 12 -11.45 -4.64 -5.15
C SER A 12 -12.22 -5.01 -6.43
N GLY A 13 -13.08 -4.12 -6.92
CA GLY A 13 -13.95 -4.33 -8.08
C GLY A 13 -15.34 -4.70 -7.59
N ASN A 14 -15.63 -6.00 -7.49
CA ASN A 14 -16.97 -6.53 -7.20
C ASN A 14 -17.27 -6.72 -5.69
N ALA A 15 -16.37 -6.33 -4.81
CA ALA A 15 -16.47 -6.61 -3.38
C ALA A 15 -16.00 -5.38 -2.58
N PRO A 16 -16.45 -5.20 -1.32
CA PRO A 16 -16.27 -3.98 -0.56
C PRO A 16 -14.83 -3.73 -0.09
N GLU A 17 -13.87 -4.61 -0.43
CA GLU A 17 -12.50 -4.49 0.03
C GLU A 17 -11.68 -3.48 -0.77
N LEU A 18 -10.65 -2.94 -0.12
CA LEU A 18 -9.63 -2.09 -0.72
C LEU A 18 -8.36 -2.90 -0.97
N ARG A 19 -7.70 -2.69 -2.12
CA ARG A 19 -6.36 -3.23 -2.38
C ARG A 19 -5.33 -2.11 -2.28
N CYS A 20 -4.19 -2.43 -1.67
CA CYS A 20 -3.04 -1.55 -1.55
C CYS A 20 -1.82 -2.24 -2.16
N TYR A 21 -1.16 -1.53 -3.09
CA TYR A 21 0.11 -1.95 -3.68
C TYR A 21 1.17 -0.90 -3.34
N ALA A 22 2.38 -1.36 -3.03
CA ALA A 22 3.53 -0.49 -2.82
C ALA A 22 4.69 -0.93 -3.70
N GLU A 23 5.31 0.03 -4.37
CA GLU A 23 6.59 -0.12 -5.05
C GLU A 23 7.66 0.57 -4.20
N SER A 24 8.78 -0.13 -3.95
CA SER A 24 9.91 0.41 -3.21
C SER A 24 11.21 -0.30 -3.61
N ARG A 25 12.33 0.19 -3.08
CA ARG A 25 13.68 -0.34 -3.35
C ARG A 25 13.93 -1.74 -2.77
N SER A 26 13.11 -2.18 -1.82
CA SER A 26 13.19 -3.51 -1.23
C SER A 26 11.78 -4.05 -0.95
N HIS A 27 11.68 -5.38 -0.89
CA HIS A 27 10.44 -6.05 -0.52
C HIS A 27 9.98 -5.64 0.89
N ASP A 28 10.89 -5.62 1.86
CA ASP A 28 10.57 -5.27 3.26
C ASP A 28 10.02 -3.84 3.36
N SER A 29 10.62 -2.89 2.64
CA SER A 29 10.13 -1.51 2.60
C SER A 29 8.74 -1.41 1.97
N ALA A 30 8.50 -2.11 0.85
CA ALA A 30 7.17 -2.15 0.22
C ALA A 30 6.13 -2.80 1.14
N TYR A 31 6.50 -3.88 1.84
CA TYR A 31 5.63 -4.58 2.77
C TYR A 31 5.22 -3.71 3.96
N GLU A 32 6.19 -3.02 4.59
CA GLU A 32 5.90 -2.11 5.69
C GLU A 32 5.06 -0.90 5.25
N LEU A 33 5.24 -0.41 4.03
CA LEU A 33 4.37 0.62 3.45
C LEU A 33 2.92 0.14 3.31
N VAL A 34 2.69 -1.05 2.75
CA VAL A 34 1.34 -1.63 2.63
C VAL A 34 0.69 -1.77 4.01
N LYS A 35 1.40 -2.35 4.98
CA LYS A 35 0.88 -2.52 6.35
C LYS A 35 0.51 -1.20 6.99
N LYS A 36 1.39 -0.20 6.90
CA LYS A 36 1.15 1.12 7.49
C LYS A 36 -0.07 1.78 6.87
N VAL A 37 -0.21 1.73 5.55
CA VAL A 37 -1.35 2.33 4.83
C VAL A 37 -2.65 1.65 5.21
N LEU A 38 -2.72 0.32 5.13
CA LEU A 38 -3.92 -0.43 5.49
C LEU A 38 -4.31 -0.22 6.95
N SER A 39 -3.34 -0.23 7.87
CA SER A 39 -3.60 0.06 9.29
C SER A 39 -4.17 1.45 9.52
N THR A 40 -3.68 2.46 8.79
CA THR A 40 -4.18 3.84 8.88
C THR A 40 -5.62 3.96 8.38
N LEU A 41 -5.99 3.21 7.34
CA LEU A 41 -7.34 3.23 6.75
C LEU A 41 -8.36 2.40 7.54
N SER A 42 -7.91 1.50 8.39
CA SER A 42 -8.76 0.65 9.23
C SER A 42 -9.03 1.21 10.63
N GLN A 43 -8.59 2.45 10.93
CA GLN A 43 -8.91 3.17 12.16
C GLN A 43 -10.25 3.89 12.02
#